data_AF-A0A2G9RLV6-F1
#
_entry.id   AF-A0A2G9RLV6-F1
#
_cell.length_a   1.000
_cell.length_b   1.000
_cell.length_c   1.000
_cell.angle_alpha   90.00
_cell.angle_beta   90.00
_cell.angle_gamma   90.00
#
_symmetry.space_group_name_H-M   'P 1'
#
loop_
_entity.id
_entity.type
_entity.pdbx_description
1 polymer ?
#
loop_
_entity_poly.entity_id
_entity_poly.type
_entity_poly.pdbx_seq_one_letter_code
_entity_poly.pdbx_strand_id
1 'polypeptide(L)'
;MLNEMEELKELKNNPHRDFYNCRKVDTHIHAAACMNQKHLLRFIKKSYRTDADRVVYNAKGNQLTLKQVFEKLNLHPYDLTVDSLDVHAGRQTFQRFDKFNAKYNPVGASELRDLYMKTENFIDGEYFATIIKEVGSDLDDAKYQYAEPRLSIYGRSPDEWTKLAFWFNKHRVYSHNMLWMIQVPRIYDIFRAQKFVPHFGKMLENIFLPVFEATINPSANKELSVFLKYITGFDSVDDESKHSGHMFSTKSPAPQEWTIEKNPSYTYYIYYMYANIRTMVDCRFHFVSQCIH
;
A
#
# COMPACT_ATOMS: atom_id res chain seq x y z
N MET A 1 3.25 35.23 20.25
CA MET A 1 1.77 35.09 20.38
C MET A 1 1.39 35.14 21.85
N LEU A 2 0.17 35.55 22.22
CA LEU A 2 -0.21 35.91 23.61
C LEU A 2 0.15 34.89 24.71
N ASN A 3 0.20 33.58 24.40
CA ASN A 3 0.37 32.52 25.40
C ASN A 3 1.67 31.70 25.26
N GLU A 4 2.56 32.08 24.34
CA GLU A 4 3.76 31.31 24.01
C GLU A 4 4.68 31.08 25.23
N MET A 5 4.81 32.08 26.10
CA MET A 5 5.61 31.96 27.32
C MET A 5 4.96 31.05 28.37
N GLU A 6 3.63 30.99 28.43
CA GLU A 6 2.89 30.11 29.35
C GLU A 6 3.03 28.65 28.91
N GLU A 7 2.86 28.37 27.61
CA GLU A 7 3.04 27.04 27.02
C GLU A 7 4.48 26.51 27.24
N LEU A 8 5.48 27.36 27.04
CA LEU A 8 6.89 27.01 27.31
C LEU A 8 7.14 26.69 28.79
N LYS A 9 6.45 27.38 29.71
CA LYS A 9 6.57 27.12 31.15
C LYS A 9 5.94 25.78 31.52
N GLU A 10 4.77 25.45 30.96
CA GLU A 10 4.15 24.15 31.17
C GLU A 10 4.99 22.99 30.63
N LEU A 11 5.59 23.13 29.44
CA LEU A 11 6.51 22.13 28.89
C LEU A 11 7.71 21.88 29.81
N LYS A 12 8.30 22.95 30.37
CA LYS A 12 9.42 22.85 31.32
C LYS A 12 9.03 22.18 32.64
N ASN A 13 7.76 22.23 33.03
CA ASN A 13 7.26 21.55 34.23
C ASN A 13 7.10 20.03 34.05
N ASN A 14 7.32 19.49 32.84
CA ASN A 14 7.27 18.05 32.56
C ASN A 14 8.68 17.48 32.27
N PRO A 15 9.51 17.22 33.30
CA PRO A 15 10.95 16.95 33.16
C PRO A 15 11.29 15.63 32.44
N HIS A 16 10.30 14.80 32.13
CA HIS A 16 10.47 13.52 31.45
C HIS A 16 9.68 13.42 30.14
N ARG A 17 9.14 14.55 29.65
CA ARG A 17 8.50 14.62 28.33
C ARG A 17 9.14 15.71 27.48
N ASP A 18 9.67 15.29 26.35
CA ASP A 18 10.26 16.14 25.34
C ASP A 18 9.87 15.61 23.95
N PHE A 19 10.42 16.23 22.91
CA PHE A 19 10.15 15.82 21.55
C PHE A 19 10.61 14.38 21.23
N TYR A 20 11.60 13.83 21.92
CA TYR A 20 12.14 12.50 21.62
C TYR A 20 11.35 11.38 22.27
N ASN A 21 10.74 11.63 23.43
CA ASN A 21 10.00 10.64 24.21
C ASN A 21 8.46 10.76 24.09
N CYS A 22 7.96 11.65 23.22
CA CYS A 22 6.57 11.67 22.80
C CYS A 22 6.32 10.63 21.71
N ARG A 23 5.24 9.85 21.82
CA ARG A 23 4.86 8.89 20.78
C ARG A 23 4.35 9.65 19.56
N LYS A 24 4.91 9.34 18.40
CA LYS A 24 4.57 9.95 17.11
C LYS A 24 4.24 8.83 16.14
N VAL A 25 3.21 9.06 15.33
CA VAL A 25 2.75 8.13 14.31
C VAL A 25 2.90 8.82 12.96
N ASP A 26 3.60 8.18 12.02
CA ASP A 26 3.50 8.55 10.61
C ASP A 26 2.22 7.93 10.04
N THR A 27 1.19 8.75 9.95
CA THR A 27 -0.13 8.34 9.48
C THR A 27 -0.26 8.40 7.95
N HIS A 28 0.75 8.91 7.23
CA HIS A 28 0.68 9.08 5.77
C HIS A 28 1.95 8.63 5.04
N ILE A 29 2.16 7.30 5.04
CA ILE A 29 3.28 6.68 4.33
C ILE A 29 2.80 5.56 3.40
N HIS A 30 3.41 5.45 2.22
CA HIS A 30 3.18 4.34 1.30
C HIS A 30 4.22 3.25 1.55
N ALA A 31 3.81 1.97 1.56
CA ALA A 31 4.72 0.87 1.87
C ALA A 31 5.93 0.80 0.91
N ALA A 32 5.71 1.02 -0.38
CA ALA A 32 6.79 1.05 -1.38
C ALA A 32 7.80 2.20 -1.17
N ALA A 33 7.45 3.19 -0.35
CA ALA A 33 8.22 4.39 -0.10
C ALA A 33 8.70 4.51 1.36
N CYS A 34 8.48 3.48 2.20
CA CYS A 34 8.77 3.60 3.63
C CYS A 34 10.27 3.51 3.97
N MET A 35 11.07 2.98 3.05
CA MET A 35 12.51 2.81 3.18
C MET A 35 13.27 4.05 2.70
N ASN A 36 14.39 4.35 3.35
CA ASN A 36 15.32 5.35 2.86
C ASN A 36 15.99 4.87 1.55
N GLN A 37 16.21 5.78 0.61
CA GLN A 37 16.91 5.52 -0.65
C GLN A 37 18.28 4.84 -0.46
N LYS A 38 19.05 5.26 0.56
CA LYS A 38 20.34 4.66 0.90
C LYS A 38 20.19 3.21 1.37
N HIS A 39 19.13 2.92 2.11
CA HIS A 39 18.80 1.58 2.59
C HIS A 39 18.41 0.67 1.43
N LEU A 40 17.53 1.13 0.55
CA LEU A 40 17.17 0.42 -0.68
C LEU A 40 18.40 0.13 -1.56
N LEU A 41 19.25 1.13 -1.80
CA LEU A 41 20.47 0.95 -2.59
C LEU A 41 21.39 -0.11 -1.98
N ARG A 42 21.60 -0.05 -0.66
CA ARG A 42 22.39 -1.04 0.08
C ARG A 42 21.80 -2.43 -0.07
N PHE A 43 20.47 -2.56 -0.01
CA PHE A 43 19.77 -3.82 -0.18
C PHE A 43 19.99 -4.38 -1.60
N ILE A 44 19.80 -3.57 -2.64
CA ILE A 44 20.02 -3.97 -4.03
C ILE A 44 21.47 -4.43 -4.27
N LYS A 45 22.47 -3.69 -3.74
CA LYS A 45 23.88 -4.09 -3.86
C LYS A 45 24.20 -5.36 -3.05
N LYS A 46 23.49 -5.61 -1.95
CA LYS A 46 23.65 -6.82 -1.14
C LYS A 46 23.04 -8.03 -1.86
N SER A 47 21.79 -7.93 -2.29
CA SER A 47 21.08 -9.01 -3.00
C SER A 47 21.80 -9.41 -4.28
N TYR A 48 22.37 -8.47 -5.05
CA TYR A 48 23.17 -8.85 -6.23
C TYR A 48 24.41 -9.65 -5.84
N ARG A 49 25.09 -9.31 -4.75
CA ARG A 49 26.30 -10.03 -4.32
C ARG A 49 25.99 -11.44 -3.79
N THR A 50 24.82 -11.65 -3.19
CA THR A 50 24.44 -12.93 -2.58
C THR A 50 23.62 -13.82 -3.51
N ASP A 51 22.73 -13.23 -4.29
CA ASP A 51 21.66 -13.89 -5.03
C ASP A 51 21.79 -13.66 -6.55
N ALA A 52 22.99 -13.39 -7.06
CA ALA A 52 23.25 -13.12 -8.49
C ALA A 52 22.64 -14.18 -9.42
N ASP A 53 22.81 -15.46 -9.07
CA ASP A 53 22.39 -16.59 -9.89
C ASP A 53 20.94 -17.04 -9.61
N ARG A 54 20.26 -16.38 -8.66
CA ARG A 54 18.86 -16.70 -8.32
C ARG A 54 17.95 -16.28 -9.46
N VAL A 55 17.03 -17.15 -9.87
CA VAL A 55 15.97 -16.80 -10.82
C VAL A 55 14.96 -15.90 -10.12
N VAL A 56 14.80 -14.68 -10.65
CA VAL A 56 13.96 -13.64 -10.03
C VAL A 56 12.88 -13.11 -10.96
N TYR A 57 12.92 -13.47 -12.23
CA TYR A 57 12.00 -12.96 -13.23
C TYR A 57 11.63 -14.05 -14.24
N ASN A 58 10.38 -14.07 -14.68
CA ASN A 58 9.91 -14.97 -15.72
C ASN A 58 9.06 -14.19 -16.73
N ALA A 59 9.56 -14.05 -17.95
CA ALA A 59 8.79 -13.52 -19.06
C ALA A 59 8.48 -14.63 -20.06
N LYS A 60 7.22 -15.09 -20.07
CA LYS A 60 6.68 -16.01 -21.09
C LYS A 60 7.53 -17.29 -21.28
N GLY A 61 8.06 -17.86 -20.20
CA GLY A 61 8.86 -19.09 -20.22
C GLY A 61 10.37 -18.87 -20.18
N ASN A 62 10.85 -17.64 -20.41
CA ASN A 62 12.26 -17.30 -20.20
C ASN A 62 12.46 -16.85 -18.74
N GLN A 63 13.03 -17.77 -17.97
CA GLN A 63 13.51 -17.51 -16.62
C GLN A 63 14.83 -16.74 -16.68
N LEU A 64 14.87 -15.59 -16.00
CA LEU A 64 16.07 -14.75 -15.89
C LEU A 64 16.59 -14.74 -14.46
N THR A 65 17.90 -14.90 -14.31
CA THR A 65 18.60 -14.70 -13.04
C THR A 65 18.69 -13.22 -12.70
N LEU A 66 18.96 -12.89 -11.42
CA LEU A 66 19.17 -11.51 -11.00
C LEU A 66 20.29 -10.86 -11.80
N LYS A 67 21.38 -11.59 -12.04
CA LYS A 67 22.49 -11.15 -12.88
C LYS A 67 22.03 -10.82 -14.30
N GLN A 68 21.26 -11.71 -14.93
CA GLN A 68 20.75 -11.49 -16.29
C GLN A 68 19.77 -10.32 -16.38
N VAL A 69 18.97 -10.06 -15.34
CA VAL A 69 18.09 -8.89 -15.29
C VAL A 69 18.91 -7.60 -15.29
N PHE A 70 20.00 -7.54 -14.52
CA PHE A 70 20.91 -6.39 -14.50
C PHE A 70 21.65 -6.20 -15.83
N GLU A 71 22.13 -7.29 -16.43
CA GLU A 71 22.76 -7.27 -17.76
C GLU A 71 21.79 -6.77 -18.84
N LYS A 72 20.53 -7.22 -18.83
CA LYS A 72 19.48 -6.77 -19.76
C LYS A 72 19.23 -5.27 -19.66
N LEU A 73 19.28 -4.72 -18.45
CA LEU A 73 19.09 -3.28 -18.21
C LEU A 73 20.36 -2.47 -18.48
N ASN A 74 21.47 -3.12 -18.86
CA ASN A 74 22.79 -2.50 -18.99
C ASN A 74 23.21 -1.75 -17.72
N LEU A 75 22.91 -2.33 -16.56
CA LEU A 75 23.20 -1.76 -15.24
C LEU A 75 24.19 -2.65 -14.50
N HIS A 76 25.20 -2.03 -13.89
CA HIS A 76 26.07 -2.71 -12.95
C HIS A 76 25.81 -2.19 -11.51
N PRO A 77 25.64 -3.06 -10.51
CA PRO A 77 25.32 -2.65 -9.14
C PRO A 77 26.37 -1.74 -8.49
N TYR A 78 27.63 -1.84 -8.92
CA TYR A 78 28.69 -0.95 -8.44
C TYR A 78 28.38 0.51 -8.78
N ASP A 79 27.91 0.75 -10.00
CA ASP A 79 27.66 2.08 -10.57
C ASP A 79 26.31 2.67 -10.14
N LEU A 80 25.45 1.87 -9.51
CA LEU A 80 24.19 2.38 -8.94
C LEU A 80 24.49 3.37 -7.81
N THR A 81 23.91 4.56 -7.94
CA THR A 81 23.93 5.62 -6.92
C THR A 81 22.53 5.83 -6.36
N VAL A 82 22.44 6.64 -5.29
CA VAL A 82 21.16 7.06 -4.72
C VAL A 82 20.35 7.83 -5.77
N ASP A 83 21.01 8.69 -6.54
CA ASP A 83 20.39 9.48 -7.60
C ASP A 83 19.89 8.62 -8.76
N SER A 84 20.61 7.53 -9.09
CA SER A 84 20.22 6.58 -10.12
C SER A 84 18.87 5.89 -9.83
N LEU A 85 18.45 5.81 -8.56
CA LEU A 85 17.20 5.17 -8.17
C LEU A 85 15.96 6.08 -8.35
N ASP A 86 16.14 7.38 -8.56
CA ASP A 86 15.08 8.41 -8.76
C ASP A 86 13.92 8.40 -7.73
N VAL A 87 14.14 7.84 -6.54
CA VAL A 87 13.14 7.68 -5.47
C VAL A 87 12.94 8.96 -4.63
N HIS A 88 12.94 10.13 -5.26
CA HIS A 88 12.84 11.44 -4.60
C HIS A 88 11.39 11.83 -4.25
N ALA A 89 11.08 11.85 -2.95
CA ALA A 89 9.89 12.53 -2.43
C ALA A 89 10.10 14.05 -2.55
N GLY A 90 9.19 14.75 -3.24
CA GLY A 90 9.26 16.21 -3.41
C GLY A 90 7.88 16.84 -3.36
N ARG A 91 7.77 18.15 -3.15
CA ARG A 91 6.46 18.84 -3.02
C ARG A 91 5.46 18.56 -4.15
N GLN A 92 5.96 18.21 -5.35
CA GLN A 92 5.14 17.87 -6.51
C GLN A 92 4.58 16.43 -6.52
N THR A 93 4.92 15.58 -5.53
CA THR A 93 4.35 14.22 -5.37
C THR A 93 3.15 14.20 -4.44
N PHE A 94 2.99 15.23 -3.61
CA PHE A 94 1.82 15.39 -2.77
C PHE A 94 0.60 15.62 -3.69
N GLN A 95 -0.49 14.88 -3.46
CA GLN A 95 -1.74 14.88 -4.27
C GLN A 95 -1.66 14.23 -5.68
N ARG A 96 -0.50 13.70 -6.11
CA ARG A 96 -0.28 13.16 -7.46
C ARG A 96 0.16 11.68 -7.41
N PHE A 97 -0.79 10.76 -7.25
CA PHE A 97 -0.49 9.32 -7.16
C PHE A 97 0.12 8.74 -8.46
N ASP A 98 -0.19 9.34 -9.62
CA ASP A 98 0.41 9.03 -10.92
C ASP A 98 1.93 9.32 -10.93
N LYS A 99 2.33 10.50 -10.43
CA LYS A 99 3.74 10.89 -10.29
C LYS A 99 4.44 10.10 -9.21
N PHE A 100 3.73 9.71 -8.13
CA PHE A 100 4.25 8.75 -7.16
C PHE A 100 4.60 7.43 -7.84
N ASN A 101 3.68 6.85 -8.62
CA ASN A 101 3.95 5.62 -9.36
C ASN A 101 5.09 5.76 -10.37
N ALA A 102 5.22 6.90 -11.03
CA ALA A 102 6.31 7.13 -11.97
C ALA A 102 7.68 7.28 -11.25
N LYS A 103 7.72 7.89 -10.06
CA LYS A 103 8.96 8.13 -9.30
C LYS A 103 9.48 6.92 -8.53
N TYR A 104 8.62 5.97 -8.17
CA TYR A 104 9.05 4.70 -7.59
C TYR A 104 9.29 3.63 -8.65
N ASN A 105 9.72 4.03 -9.86
CA ASN A 105 10.24 3.14 -10.88
C ASN A 105 11.78 3.25 -10.88
N PRO A 106 12.50 2.50 -10.01
CA PRO A 106 13.93 2.67 -9.88
C PRO A 106 14.64 2.48 -11.23
N VAL A 107 15.45 3.47 -11.60
CA VAL A 107 16.20 3.51 -12.87
C VAL A 107 15.31 3.57 -14.13
N GLY A 108 14.01 3.85 -13.99
CA GLY A 108 13.05 3.81 -15.09
C GLY A 108 12.70 2.39 -15.58
N ALA A 109 13.19 1.36 -14.89
CA ALA A 109 13.00 -0.05 -15.26
C ALA A 109 11.90 -0.70 -14.40
N SER A 110 10.75 -0.95 -15.03
CA SER A 110 9.60 -1.59 -14.37
C SER A 110 9.95 -2.93 -13.73
N GLU A 111 10.95 -3.64 -14.29
CA GLU A 111 11.41 -4.93 -13.79
C GLU A 111 12.04 -4.86 -12.40
N LEU A 112 12.88 -3.84 -12.12
CA LEU A 112 13.48 -3.68 -10.79
C LEU A 112 12.44 -3.21 -9.76
N ARG A 113 11.50 -2.37 -10.19
CA ARG A 113 10.35 -1.99 -9.34
C ARG A 113 9.57 -3.23 -8.92
N ASP A 114 9.20 -4.05 -9.88
CA ASP A 114 8.36 -5.22 -9.66
C ASP A 114 9.07 -6.25 -8.78
N LEU A 115 10.39 -6.35 -8.89
CA LEU A 115 11.19 -7.24 -8.05
C LEU A 115 11.32 -6.75 -6.59
N TYR A 116 11.63 -5.47 -6.37
CA TYR A 116 11.98 -4.96 -5.04
C TYR A 116 10.83 -4.26 -4.28
N MET A 117 9.78 -3.81 -4.98
CA MET A 117 8.73 -2.95 -4.41
C MET A 117 7.30 -3.48 -4.59
N LYS A 118 7.11 -4.66 -5.18
CA LYS A 118 5.80 -5.30 -5.27
C LYS A 118 5.69 -6.52 -4.36
N THR A 119 4.48 -6.74 -3.87
CA THR A 119 4.09 -7.90 -3.06
C THR A 119 3.91 -9.17 -3.90
N GLU A 120 3.55 -9.01 -5.18
CA GLU A 120 3.40 -10.09 -6.15
C GLU A 120 4.47 -10.00 -7.24
N ASN A 121 5.33 -11.01 -7.32
CA ASN A 121 6.32 -11.22 -8.37
C ASN A 121 6.74 -12.70 -8.39
N PHE A 122 7.73 -13.07 -9.21
CA PHE A 122 8.17 -14.47 -9.37
C PHE A 122 8.73 -15.11 -8.08
N ILE A 123 9.25 -14.31 -7.15
CA ILE A 123 9.76 -14.78 -5.85
C ILE A 123 8.77 -14.48 -4.71
N ASP A 124 7.48 -14.35 -5.04
CA ASP A 124 6.39 -14.04 -4.11
C ASP A 124 6.67 -12.81 -3.23
N GLY A 125 7.32 -11.77 -3.77
CA GLY A 125 7.56 -10.51 -3.06
C GLY A 125 8.53 -10.62 -1.87
N GLU A 126 9.38 -11.65 -1.82
CA GLU A 126 10.32 -11.90 -0.70
C GLU A 126 11.26 -10.72 -0.42
N TYR A 127 11.81 -10.09 -1.46
CA TYR A 127 12.69 -8.93 -1.29
C TYR A 127 11.96 -7.75 -0.68
N PHE A 128 10.75 -7.44 -1.18
CA PHE A 128 9.96 -6.35 -0.63
C PHE A 128 9.61 -6.61 0.84
N ALA A 129 9.18 -7.82 1.17
CA ALA A 129 8.91 -8.22 2.55
C ALA A 129 10.16 -8.12 3.45
N THR A 130 11.33 -8.48 2.93
CA THR A 130 12.59 -8.38 3.68
C THR A 130 12.93 -6.93 3.99
N ILE A 131 12.79 -6.03 3.02
CA ILE A 131 13.05 -4.60 3.25
C ILE A 131 12.07 -4.03 4.28
N ILE A 132 10.78 -4.36 4.18
CA ILE A 132 9.77 -3.93 5.16
C ILE A 132 10.11 -4.45 6.56
N LYS A 133 10.57 -5.70 6.70
CA LYS A 133 11.00 -6.24 8.00
C LYS A 133 12.20 -5.52 8.57
N GLU A 134 13.17 -5.13 7.73
CA GLU A 134 14.31 -4.31 8.16
C GLU A 134 13.81 -2.95 8.68
N VAL A 135 12.87 -2.29 7.97
CA VAL A 135 12.25 -1.04 8.43
C VAL A 135 11.43 -1.23 9.73
N GLY A 136 10.68 -2.33 9.83
CA GLY A 136 9.91 -2.67 11.02
C GLY A 136 10.79 -2.91 12.24
N SER A 137 11.95 -3.58 12.07
CA SER A 137 12.94 -3.76 13.13
C SER A 137 13.48 -2.42 13.63
N ASP A 138 13.82 -1.50 12.71
CA ASP A 138 14.29 -0.15 13.07
C ASP A 138 13.20 0.62 13.82
N LEU A 139 11.92 0.44 13.47
CA LEU A 139 10.77 1.05 14.17
C LEU A 139 10.52 0.45 15.55
N ASP A 140 10.68 -0.87 15.71
CA ASP A 140 10.51 -1.54 17.00
C ASP A 140 11.62 -1.12 18.00
N ASP A 141 12.85 -0.90 17.53
CA ASP A 141 13.93 -0.30 18.32
C ASP A 141 13.62 1.16 18.68
N ALA A 142 12.94 1.89 17.78
CA ALA A 142 12.50 3.25 18.00
C ALA A 142 11.19 3.32 18.82
N LYS A 143 11.29 3.10 20.14
CA LYS A 143 10.17 3.05 21.12
C LYS A 143 9.02 4.07 20.97
N TYR A 144 9.28 5.25 20.42
CA TYR A 144 8.32 6.35 20.33
C TYR A 144 7.85 6.63 18.89
N GLN A 145 8.26 5.84 17.91
CA GLN A 145 7.90 6.02 16.50
C GLN A 145 7.02 4.87 16.05
N TYR A 146 5.93 5.22 15.38
CA TYR A 146 4.95 4.29 14.81
C TYR A 146 4.68 4.69 13.38
N ALA A 147 4.21 3.75 12.56
CA ALA A 147 3.89 4.02 11.17
C ALA A 147 2.63 3.27 10.71
N GLU A 148 1.89 3.88 9.80
CA GLU A 148 0.73 3.29 9.12
C GLU A 148 0.96 3.21 7.60
N PRO A 149 1.85 2.31 7.13
CA PRO A 149 2.10 2.12 5.71
C PRO A 149 0.88 1.61 4.93
N ARG A 150 0.75 2.13 3.71
CA ARG A 150 -0.33 1.77 2.79
C ARG A 150 0.05 0.69 1.80
N LEU A 151 -0.79 -0.32 1.68
CA LEU A 151 -0.75 -1.37 0.66
C LEU A 151 -1.91 -1.20 -0.32
N SER A 152 -1.65 -1.38 -1.62
CA SER A 152 -2.68 -1.21 -2.64
C SER A 152 -3.56 -2.45 -2.78
N ILE A 153 -4.88 -2.23 -2.84
CA ILE A 153 -5.84 -3.13 -3.49
C ILE A 153 -6.49 -2.33 -4.61
N TYR A 154 -6.44 -2.85 -5.82
CA TYR A 154 -6.92 -2.15 -7.00
C TYR A 154 -8.37 -2.49 -7.34
N GLY A 155 -8.83 -3.69 -7.00
CA GLY A 155 -10.20 -4.13 -7.29
C GLY A 155 -10.37 -4.67 -8.72
N ARG A 156 -9.29 -5.13 -9.35
CA ARG A 156 -9.31 -5.82 -10.65
C ARG A 156 -9.83 -7.25 -10.51
N SER A 157 -9.43 -7.95 -9.45
CA SER A 157 -9.85 -9.33 -9.15
C SER A 157 -10.12 -9.49 -7.65
N PRO A 158 -11.08 -10.34 -7.22
CA PRO A 158 -11.25 -10.68 -5.80
C PRO A 158 -10.01 -11.37 -5.21
N ASP A 159 -9.20 -12.05 -6.03
CA ASP A 159 -8.01 -12.78 -5.58
C ASP A 159 -6.90 -11.87 -5.03
N GLU A 160 -6.96 -10.57 -5.28
CA GLU A 160 -5.96 -9.61 -4.78
C GLU A 160 -5.82 -9.67 -3.26
N TRP A 161 -6.94 -9.81 -2.53
CA TRP A 161 -6.94 -9.95 -1.08
C TRP A 161 -6.25 -11.23 -0.62
N THR A 162 -6.56 -12.35 -1.28
CA THR A 162 -5.96 -13.65 -0.97
C THR A 162 -4.45 -13.62 -1.21
N LYS A 163 -4.01 -13.05 -2.32
CA LYS A 163 -2.58 -12.91 -2.64
C LYS A 163 -1.85 -11.99 -1.65
N LEU A 164 -2.46 -10.87 -1.29
CA LEU A 164 -1.87 -9.93 -0.32
C LEU A 164 -1.78 -10.54 1.07
N ALA A 165 -2.83 -11.23 1.52
CA ALA A 165 -2.85 -11.94 2.79
C ALA A 165 -1.82 -13.08 2.82
N PHE A 166 -1.69 -13.83 1.71
CA PHE A 166 -0.67 -14.86 1.56
C PHE A 166 0.74 -14.28 1.70
N TRP A 167 1.05 -13.19 0.98
CA TRP A 167 2.33 -12.50 1.08
C TRP A 167 2.63 -12.05 2.52
N PHE A 168 1.66 -11.42 3.18
CA PHE A 168 1.79 -10.94 4.56
C PHE A 168 2.10 -12.08 5.55
N ASN A 169 1.35 -13.18 5.46
CA ASN A 169 1.48 -14.31 6.38
C ASN A 169 2.74 -15.15 6.09
N LYS A 170 3.02 -15.45 4.81
CA LYS A 170 4.18 -16.23 4.36
C LYS A 170 5.48 -15.60 4.83
N HIS A 171 5.62 -14.29 4.63
CA HIS A 171 6.86 -13.57 4.96
C HIS A 171 6.88 -13.00 6.38
N ARG A 172 5.78 -13.13 7.12
CA ARG A 172 5.59 -12.63 8.50
C ARG A 172 5.87 -11.14 8.62
N VAL A 173 5.19 -10.34 7.80
CA VAL A 173 5.42 -8.89 7.68
C VAL A 173 4.61 -8.11 8.73
N TYR A 174 4.81 -8.44 10.01
CA TYR A 174 4.18 -7.76 11.14
C TYR A 174 5.26 -7.17 12.06
N SER A 175 4.96 -6.02 12.67
CA SER A 175 5.81 -5.33 13.65
C SER A 175 4.89 -4.67 14.68
N HIS A 176 5.36 -4.50 15.92
CA HIS A 176 4.52 -3.95 16.99
C HIS A 176 4.20 -2.48 16.74
N ASN A 177 5.15 -1.75 16.15
CA ASN A 177 5.02 -0.32 15.89
C ASN A 177 4.44 0.00 14.51
N MET A 178 3.97 -1.01 13.76
CA MET A 178 3.47 -0.86 12.40
C MET A 178 2.10 -1.50 12.21
N LEU A 179 1.15 -0.71 11.73
CA LEU A 179 -0.17 -1.17 11.28
C LEU A 179 -0.38 -0.80 9.82
N TRP A 180 -1.35 -1.42 9.16
CA TRP A 180 -1.51 -1.31 7.72
C TRP A 180 -2.79 -0.59 7.33
N MET A 181 -2.69 0.23 6.29
CA MET A 181 -3.83 0.87 5.63
C MET A 181 -3.99 0.28 4.23
N ILE A 182 -5.22 0.05 3.78
CA ILE A 182 -5.48 -0.39 2.42
C ILE A 182 -5.79 0.82 1.55
N GLN A 183 -4.91 1.12 0.61
CA GLN A 183 -5.17 2.17 -0.37
C GLN A 183 -5.86 1.60 -1.61
N VAL A 184 -6.88 2.31 -2.09
CA VAL A 184 -7.69 1.97 -3.26
C VAL A 184 -7.51 3.07 -4.30
N PRO A 185 -6.71 2.82 -5.36
CA PRO A 185 -6.54 3.77 -6.44
C PRO A 185 -7.83 3.94 -7.26
N ARG A 186 -8.24 5.19 -7.53
CA ARG A 186 -9.44 5.52 -8.30
C ARG A 186 -9.16 5.46 -9.82
N ILE A 187 -8.85 4.27 -10.32
CA ILE A 187 -8.41 4.05 -11.72
C ILE A 187 -9.39 3.18 -12.54
N TYR A 188 -10.68 3.26 -12.22
CA TYR A 188 -11.72 2.49 -12.90
C TYR A 188 -11.73 2.69 -14.41
N ASP A 189 -11.47 3.91 -14.89
CA ASP A 189 -11.38 4.24 -16.32
C ASP A 189 -10.35 3.38 -17.06
N ILE A 190 -9.17 3.19 -16.46
CA ILE A 190 -8.11 2.33 -17.01
C ILE A 190 -8.58 0.88 -17.08
N PHE A 191 -9.19 0.37 -16.01
CA PHE A 191 -9.66 -1.02 -15.95
C PHE A 191 -10.84 -1.29 -16.87
N ARG A 192 -11.69 -0.28 -17.07
CA ARG A 192 -12.81 -0.35 -18.00
C ARG A 192 -12.33 -0.36 -19.44
N ALA A 193 -11.41 0.56 -19.80
CA ALA A 193 -10.80 0.60 -21.13
C ALA A 193 -10.06 -0.71 -21.48
N GLN A 194 -9.38 -1.32 -20.51
CA GLN A 194 -8.71 -2.62 -20.67
C GLN A 194 -9.64 -3.84 -20.52
N LYS A 195 -10.95 -3.62 -20.31
CA LYS A 195 -11.98 -4.66 -20.14
C LYS A 195 -11.72 -5.64 -19.00
N PHE A 196 -11.03 -5.21 -17.94
CA PHE A 196 -10.86 -6.03 -16.74
C PHE A 196 -12.12 -6.08 -15.88
N VAL A 197 -12.89 -5.00 -15.85
CA VAL A 197 -14.14 -4.92 -15.10
C VAL A 197 -15.30 -4.46 -16.00
N PRO A 198 -16.50 -5.06 -15.87
CA PRO A 198 -17.66 -4.73 -16.69
C PRO A 198 -18.36 -3.42 -16.28
N HIS A 199 -18.31 -3.06 -15.00
CA HIS A 199 -18.95 -1.86 -14.45
C HIS A 199 -18.32 -1.53 -13.09
N PHE A 200 -18.60 -0.34 -12.56
CA PHE A 200 -18.02 0.12 -11.29
C PHE A 200 -18.38 -0.79 -10.10
N GLY A 201 -19.61 -1.31 -10.09
CA GLY A 201 -20.07 -2.25 -9.06
C GLY A 201 -19.18 -3.48 -8.94
N LYS A 202 -18.61 -3.99 -10.05
CA LYS A 202 -17.73 -5.15 -10.00
C LYS A 202 -16.39 -4.82 -9.33
N MET A 203 -15.88 -3.62 -9.55
CA MET A 203 -14.68 -3.14 -8.85
C MET A 203 -14.93 -3.08 -7.33
N LEU A 204 -16.08 -2.54 -6.90
CA LEU A 204 -16.47 -2.52 -5.50
C LEU A 204 -16.64 -3.93 -4.91
N GLU A 205 -17.28 -4.85 -5.64
CA GLU A 205 -17.39 -6.25 -5.24
C GLU A 205 -16.01 -6.87 -5.00
N ASN A 206 -15.08 -6.69 -5.94
CA ASN A 206 -13.72 -7.22 -5.82
C ASN A 206 -12.96 -6.65 -4.60
N ILE A 207 -13.28 -5.42 -4.19
CA ILE A 207 -12.67 -4.76 -3.03
C ILE A 207 -13.33 -5.23 -1.72
N PHE A 208 -14.65 -5.24 -1.64
CA PHE A 208 -15.35 -5.39 -0.36
C PHE A 208 -15.87 -6.81 -0.10
N LEU A 209 -16.29 -7.56 -1.13
CA LEU A 209 -16.88 -8.88 -0.96
C LEU A 209 -15.93 -9.87 -0.25
N PRO A 210 -14.63 -9.98 -0.62
CA PRO A 210 -13.72 -10.88 0.10
C PRO A 210 -13.56 -10.54 1.58
N VAL A 211 -13.64 -9.24 1.92
CA VAL A 211 -13.54 -8.77 3.31
C VAL A 211 -14.81 -9.09 4.09
N PHE A 212 -15.99 -8.98 3.46
CA PHE A 212 -17.26 -9.42 4.06
C PHE A 212 -17.26 -10.93 4.30
N GLU A 213 -16.86 -11.73 3.31
CA GLU A 213 -16.79 -13.19 3.42
C GLU A 213 -15.83 -13.63 4.54
N ALA A 214 -14.66 -12.99 4.65
CA ALA A 214 -13.72 -13.24 5.74
C ALA A 214 -14.25 -12.77 7.11
N THR A 215 -15.11 -11.75 7.13
CA THR A 215 -15.76 -11.29 8.36
C THR A 215 -16.85 -12.26 8.83
N ILE A 216 -17.67 -12.78 7.92
CA ILE A 216 -18.79 -13.70 8.22
C ILE A 216 -18.26 -15.10 8.56
N ASN A 217 -17.28 -15.59 7.80
CA ASN A 217 -16.68 -16.91 8.01
C ASN A 217 -15.15 -16.84 8.07
N PRO A 218 -14.59 -16.47 9.24
CA PRO A 218 -13.14 -16.38 9.42
C PRO A 218 -12.42 -17.73 9.24
N SER A 219 -13.09 -18.83 9.53
CA SER A 219 -12.53 -20.19 9.44
C SER A 219 -12.29 -20.64 8.01
N ALA A 220 -13.12 -20.19 7.06
CA ALA A 220 -12.92 -20.43 5.64
C ALA A 220 -11.79 -19.56 5.06
N ASN A 221 -11.59 -18.36 5.61
CA ASN A 221 -10.64 -17.36 5.12
C ASN A 221 -9.57 -17.03 6.16
N LYS A 222 -8.84 -18.04 6.66
CA LYS A 222 -7.92 -17.89 7.82
C LYS A 222 -6.83 -16.85 7.58
N GLU A 223 -6.13 -16.95 6.44
CA GLU A 223 -5.01 -16.05 6.12
C GLU A 223 -5.47 -14.59 6.02
N LEU A 224 -6.57 -14.36 5.30
CA LEU A 224 -7.17 -13.05 5.15
C LEU A 224 -7.68 -12.51 6.48
N SER A 225 -8.30 -13.35 7.31
CA SER A 225 -8.79 -12.96 8.64
C SER A 225 -7.66 -12.55 9.59
N VAL A 226 -6.50 -13.20 9.52
CA VAL A 226 -5.31 -12.79 10.29
C VAL A 226 -4.82 -11.44 9.78
N PHE A 227 -4.66 -11.27 8.46
CA PHE A 227 -4.21 -10.02 7.87
C PHE A 227 -5.13 -8.85 8.23
N LEU A 228 -6.45 -9.05 8.15
CA LEU A 228 -7.47 -8.04 8.46
C LEU A 228 -7.49 -7.56 9.92
N LYS A 229 -6.79 -8.23 10.85
CA LYS A 229 -6.59 -7.74 12.23
C LYS A 229 -5.53 -6.63 12.31
N TYR A 230 -4.62 -6.58 11.33
CA TYR A 230 -3.56 -5.57 11.24
C TYR A 230 -3.94 -4.40 10.33
N ILE A 231 -5.13 -4.44 9.72
CA ILE A 231 -5.64 -3.37 8.87
C ILE A 231 -6.47 -2.40 9.71
N THR A 232 -6.08 -1.12 9.72
CA THR A 232 -6.74 -0.07 10.50
C THR A 232 -7.75 0.73 9.70
N GLY A 233 -7.65 0.75 8.37
CA GLY A 233 -8.56 1.52 7.55
C GLY A 233 -8.30 1.45 6.05
N PHE A 234 -9.09 2.25 5.33
CA PHE A 234 -9.04 2.38 3.88
C PHE A 234 -8.67 3.82 3.51
N ASP A 235 -7.88 3.97 2.45
CA ASP A 235 -7.50 5.23 1.86
C ASP A 235 -7.85 5.24 0.37
N SER A 236 -8.37 6.34 -0.17
CA SER A 236 -8.72 6.45 -1.59
C SER A 236 -7.76 7.41 -2.27
N VAL A 237 -7.05 6.95 -3.31
CA VAL A 237 -5.93 7.71 -3.90
C VAL A 237 -6.11 7.90 -5.41
N ASP A 238 -5.82 9.10 -5.92
CA ASP A 238 -5.59 9.42 -7.34
C ASP A 238 -4.98 10.83 -7.42
N ASP A 239 -4.80 11.37 -8.62
CA ASP A 239 -4.49 12.77 -8.88
C ASP A 239 -5.69 13.69 -8.55
N GLU A 240 -5.60 14.36 -7.40
CA GLU A 240 -6.66 15.28 -6.92
C GLU A 240 -6.78 16.57 -7.76
N SER A 241 -5.84 16.84 -8.68
CA SER A 241 -5.94 18.00 -9.57
C SER A 241 -6.92 17.78 -10.73
N LYS A 242 -7.31 16.52 -10.98
CA LYS A 242 -8.28 16.17 -12.02
C LYS A 242 -9.69 16.60 -11.61
N HIS A 243 -10.27 17.53 -12.37
CA HIS A 243 -11.65 17.93 -12.16
C HIS A 243 -12.62 16.82 -12.57
N SER A 244 -13.42 16.33 -11.61
CA SER A 244 -14.50 15.40 -11.92
C SER A 244 -15.69 16.15 -12.53
N GLY A 245 -15.92 15.98 -13.83
CA GLY A 245 -16.98 16.71 -14.55
C GLY A 245 -18.43 16.32 -14.21
N HIS A 246 -18.67 15.36 -13.30
CA HIS A 246 -20.02 14.96 -12.88
C HIS A 246 -20.22 15.20 -11.38
N MET A 247 -21.23 15.98 -11.02
CA MET A 247 -21.69 16.06 -9.62
C MET A 247 -22.54 14.83 -9.30
N PHE A 248 -22.20 14.15 -8.20
CA PHE A 248 -22.99 13.04 -7.67
C PHE A 248 -24.36 13.58 -7.21
N SER A 249 -25.44 12.96 -7.67
CA SER A 249 -26.81 13.34 -7.33
C SER A 249 -27.71 12.11 -7.27
N THR A 250 -28.97 12.29 -6.85
CA THR A 250 -29.98 11.23 -6.85
C THR A 250 -30.28 10.66 -8.24
N LYS A 251 -29.88 11.34 -9.31
CA LYS A 251 -30.01 10.86 -10.70
C LYS A 251 -28.78 10.08 -11.18
N SER A 252 -27.73 9.98 -10.36
CA SER A 252 -26.55 9.21 -10.71
C SER A 252 -26.89 7.71 -10.76
N PRO A 253 -26.41 6.97 -11.76
CA PRO A 253 -26.75 5.56 -11.92
C PRO A 253 -26.18 4.72 -10.77
N ALA A 254 -26.76 3.54 -10.53
CA ALA A 254 -26.23 2.60 -9.55
C ALA A 254 -24.84 2.08 -9.98
N PRO A 255 -24.01 1.54 -9.06
CA PRO A 255 -22.68 1.05 -9.41
C PRO A 255 -22.68 -0.03 -10.50
N GLN A 256 -23.72 -0.88 -10.53
CA GLN A 256 -23.91 -1.93 -11.53
C GLN A 256 -24.23 -1.37 -12.92
N GLU A 257 -24.85 -0.20 -12.97
CA GLU A 257 -25.27 0.47 -14.20
C GLU A 257 -24.18 1.43 -14.73
N TRP A 258 -23.21 1.81 -13.88
CA TRP A 258 -22.06 2.60 -14.30
C TRP A 258 -21.11 1.79 -15.19
N THR A 259 -21.43 1.75 -16.48
CA THR A 259 -20.70 1.04 -17.55
C THR A 259 -19.90 1.98 -18.44
N ILE A 260 -20.02 3.29 -18.22
CA ILE A 260 -19.32 4.37 -18.92
C ILE A 260 -17.82 4.22 -18.70
N GLU A 261 -16.99 4.46 -19.71
CA GLU A 261 -15.52 4.38 -19.60
C GLU A 261 -14.91 5.50 -18.74
N LYS A 262 -15.63 6.62 -18.61
CA LYS A 262 -15.19 7.73 -17.76
C LYS A 262 -15.22 7.34 -16.29
N ASN A 263 -14.18 7.76 -15.58
CA ASN A 263 -14.07 7.56 -14.15
C ASN A 263 -15.24 8.23 -13.39
N PRO A 264 -15.88 7.56 -12.41
CA PRO A 264 -16.83 8.20 -11.52
C PRO A 264 -16.23 9.41 -10.79
N SER A 265 -17.08 10.30 -10.32
CA SER A 265 -16.65 11.45 -9.54
C SER A 265 -16.10 11.04 -8.17
N TYR A 266 -15.25 11.89 -7.58
CA TYR A 266 -14.71 11.63 -6.24
C TYR A 266 -15.81 11.36 -5.22
N THR A 267 -16.86 12.19 -5.20
CA THR A 267 -18.01 12.03 -4.30
C THR A 267 -18.71 10.69 -4.51
N TYR A 268 -18.81 10.21 -5.74
CA TYR A 268 -19.40 8.90 -6.05
C TYR A 268 -18.55 7.76 -5.46
N TYR A 269 -17.22 7.80 -5.66
CA TYR A 269 -16.30 6.83 -5.06
C TYR A 269 -16.44 6.80 -3.54
N ILE A 270 -16.32 7.96 -2.89
CA ILE A 270 -16.32 8.05 -1.43
C ILE A 270 -17.67 7.61 -0.86
N TYR A 271 -18.80 7.96 -1.48
CA TYR A 271 -20.12 7.52 -1.03
C TYR A 271 -20.23 5.99 -0.98
N TYR A 272 -19.92 5.31 -2.09
CA TYR A 272 -20.04 3.85 -2.14
C TYR A 272 -18.96 3.13 -1.33
N MET A 273 -17.74 3.68 -1.25
CA MET A 273 -16.72 3.16 -0.35
C MET A 273 -17.16 3.28 1.11
N TYR A 274 -17.65 4.45 1.52
CA TYR A 274 -18.16 4.70 2.87
C TYR A 274 -19.32 3.77 3.21
N ALA A 275 -20.31 3.62 2.33
CA ALA A 275 -21.47 2.76 2.57
C ALA A 275 -21.05 1.30 2.79
N ASN A 276 -20.12 0.78 1.98
CA ASN A 276 -19.58 -0.57 2.13
C ASN A 276 -18.75 -0.72 3.42
N ILE A 277 -17.86 0.22 3.72
CA ILE A 277 -17.04 0.22 4.94
C ILE A 277 -17.94 0.26 6.18
N ARG A 278 -18.96 1.12 6.20
CA ARG A 278 -19.88 1.24 7.33
C ARG A 278 -20.62 -0.06 7.58
N THR A 279 -21.18 -0.65 6.53
CA THR A 279 -21.89 -1.94 6.60
C THR A 279 -20.97 -3.05 7.09
N MET A 280 -19.73 -3.09 6.60
CA MET A 280 -18.71 -4.04 7.02
C MET A 280 -18.35 -3.90 8.50
N VAL A 281 -18.18 -2.67 8.98
CA VAL A 281 -17.90 -2.38 10.39
C VAL A 281 -19.08 -2.82 11.27
N ASP A 282 -20.32 -2.54 10.86
CA ASP A 282 -21.52 -2.96 11.59
C ASP A 282 -21.65 -4.50 11.65
N CYS A 283 -21.37 -5.19 10.55
CA CYS A 283 -21.30 -6.66 10.53
C CYS A 283 -20.23 -7.18 11.51
N ARG A 284 -19.03 -6.59 11.55
CA ARG A 284 -17.97 -7.00 12.49
C ARG A 284 -18.42 -6.88 13.94
N PHE A 285 -19.05 -5.76 14.31
CA PHE A 285 -19.54 -5.57 15.68
C PHE A 285 -20.60 -6.60 16.06
N HIS A 286 -21.52 -6.91 15.15
CA HIS A 286 -22.56 -7.90 15.40
C HIS A 286 -21.98 -9.30 15.69
N PHE A 287 -21.05 -9.78 14.87
CA PHE A 287 -20.44 -11.10 15.08
C PHE A 287 -19.50 -11.14 16.30
N VAL A 288 -18.79 -10.06 16.61
CA VAL A 288 -17.99 -9.99 17.84
C VAL A 288 -18.88 -10.05 19.09
N SER A 289 -20.04 -9.39 19.07
CA SER A 289 -20.98 -9.42 20.20
C SER A 289 -21.61 -10.80 20.44
N GLN A 290 -21.80 -11.60 19.39
CA GLN A 290 -22.34 -12.96 19.51
C GLN A 290 -21.31 -13.99 20.01
N CYS A 291 -20.02 -13.74 19.81
CA CYS A 291 -18.95 -14.62 20.32
C CYS A 291 -18.58 -14.39 21.80
N ILE A 292 -19.16 -13.37 22.46
CA ILE A 292 -18.90 -13.02 23.87
C ILE A 292 -19.99 -13.59 24.81
N HIS A 293 -20.98 -14.31 24.28
CA HIS A 293 -22.02 -15.01 25.05
C HIS A 293 -21.94 -16.53 24.82
#